data_AF-A0A1A6HJ85-F1
#
_entry.id   AF-A0A1A6HJ85-F1
#
_cell.length_a   1.000
_cell.length_b   1.000
_cell.length_c   1.000
_cell.angle_alpha   90.00
_cell.angle_beta   90.00
_cell.angle_gamma   90.00
#
_symmetry.space_group_name_H-M   'P 1'
#
loop_
_entity.id
_entity.type
_entity.pdbx_description
1 polymer ?
#
loop_
_entity_poly.entity_id
_entity_poly.type
_entity_poly.pdbx_seq_one_letter_code
_entity_poly.pdbx_strand_id
1 'polypeptide(L)'
;MVEAEISFVESLQDLMQVMEELFKATTEMVLSNCPEDVELCHKFIAPGQKDRLEHMLKNNFLIISYTEAVEILKQASQNFTFTPQWGVDLQTEHEKYLVKHCGNIPVFVINYPLALKPFYMRDNEDGPRH
;
A
#
# COMPACT_ATOMS: atom_id res chain seq x y z
N MET A 1 6.11 15.55 -6.47
CA MET A 1 4.87 14.75 -6.59
C MET A 1 4.79 14.30 -8.04
N VAL A 2 4.54 13.02 -8.29
CA VAL A 2 4.30 12.49 -9.64
C VAL A 2 2.85 12.06 -9.66
N GLU A 3 2.03 12.72 -10.47
CA GLU A 3 0.58 12.52 -10.56
C GLU A 3 0.24 12.13 -11.99
N ALA A 4 -0.60 11.12 -12.15
CA ALA A 4 -1.03 10.61 -13.45
C ALA A 4 -2.54 10.35 -13.44
N GLU A 5 -3.15 10.53 -14.61
CA GLU A 5 -4.58 10.37 -14.85
C GLU A 5 -4.76 9.40 -16.03
N ILE A 6 -5.74 8.50 -15.92
CA ILE A 6 -6.02 7.49 -16.95
C ILE A 6 -7.52 7.52 -17.23
N SER A 7 -7.87 7.77 -18.50
CA SER A 7 -9.26 7.77 -18.96
C SER A 7 -9.73 6.36 -19.33
N PHE A 8 -11.05 6.16 -19.34
CA PHE A 8 -11.70 4.91 -19.74
C PHE A 8 -11.35 3.69 -18.87
N VAL A 9 -11.07 3.94 -17.59
CA VAL A 9 -10.91 2.89 -16.58
C VAL A 9 -12.28 2.35 -16.17
N GLU A 10 -12.44 1.03 -16.16
CA GLU A 10 -13.69 0.37 -15.77
C GLU A 10 -13.70 -0.01 -14.28
N SER A 11 -12.52 -0.29 -13.72
CA SER A 11 -12.38 -0.78 -12.34
C SER A 11 -11.18 -0.17 -11.60
N LEU A 12 -11.23 -0.16 -10.26
CA LEU A 12 -10.07 0.19 -9.44
C LEU A 12 -8.88 -0.76 -9.66
N GLN A 13 -9.14 -1.99 -10.12
CA GLN A 13 -8.10 -2.98 -10.41
C GLN A 13 -7.14 -2.48 -11.50
N ASP A 14 -7.66 -1.81 -12.52
CA ASP A 14 -6.85 -1.30 -13.62
C ASP A 14 -5.85 -0.24 -13.12
N LEU A 15 -6.30 0.64 -12.21
CA LEU A 15 -5.44 1.65 -11.58
C LEU A 15 -4.38 1.00 -10.67
N MET A 16 -4.78 0.01 -9.86
CA MET A 16 -3.86 -0.71 -8.97
C MET A 16 -2.77 -1.44 -9.75
N GLN A 17 -3.12 -2.05 -10.88
CA GLN A 17 -2.16 -2.71 -11.75
C GLN A 17 -1.15 -1.70 -12.33
N VAL A 18 -1.60 -0.57 -12.87
CA VAL A 18 -0.69 0.46 -13.40
C VAL A 18 0.23 1.01 -12.31
N MET A 19 -0.29 1.25 -11.10
CA MET A 19 0.52 1.72 -9.96
C MET A 19 1.58 0.69 -9.55
N GLU A 20 1.21 -0.59 -9.45
CA GLU A 20 2.14 -1.66 -9.11
C GLU A 20 3.23 -1.83 -10.18
N GLU A 21 2.85 -1.87 -11.46
CA GLU A 21 3.78 -1.97 -12.58
C GLU A 21 4.74 -0.77 -12.65
N LEU A 22 4.24 0.45 -12.47
CA LEU A 22 5.06 1.66 -12.43
C LEU A 22 6.12 1.57 -11.31
N PHE A 23 5.70 1.17 -10.11
CA PHE A 23 6.61 1.03 -8.97
C PHE A 23 7.68 -0.03 -9.23
N LYS A 24 7.28 -1.23 -9.68
CA LYS A 24 8.19 -2.34 -9.95
C LYS A 24 9.16 -1.98 -11.08
N ALA A 25 8.66 -1.52 -12.22
CA ALA A 25 9.49 -1.17 -13.38
C ALA A 25 10.50 -0.06 -13.07
N THR A 26 10.08 0.98 -12.33
CA THR A 26 10.99 2.06 -11.94
C THR A 26 12.06 1.57 -10.98
N THR A 27 11.68 0.73 -10.01
CA THR A 27 12.63 0.15 -9.05
C THR A 27 13.64 -0.76 -9.77
N GLU A 28 13.17 -1.65 -10.64
CA GLU A 28 14.03 -2.52 -11.45
C GLU A 28 14.99 -1.72 -12.34
N MET A 29 14.52 -0.63 -12.94
CA MET A 29 15.34 0.27 -13.74
C MET A 29 16.46 0.92 -12.92
N VAL A 30 16.20 1.33 -11.68
CA VAL A 30 17.24 1.87 -10.79
C VAL A 30 18.23 0.78 -10.40
N LEU A 31 17.75 -0.41 -10.04
CA LEU A 31 18.59 -1.55 -9.67
C LEU A 31 19.51 -2.00 -10.82
N SER A 32 19.03 -1.96 -12.06
CA SER A 32 19.80 -2.39 -13.23
C SER A 32 20.78 -1.33 -13.73
N ASN A 33 20.41 -0.05 -13.69
CA ASN A 33 21.21 1.03 -14.28
C ASN A 33 22.19 1.67 -13.27
N CYS A 34 21.94 1.54 -11.97
CA CYS A 34 22.78 2.14 -10.92
C CYS A 34 23.30 1.10 -9.89
N PRO A 35 23.89 -0.03 -10.31
CA PRO A 35 24.22 -1.13 -9.39
C PRO A 35 25.25 -0.75 -8.32
N GLU A 36 26.22 0.11 -8.65
CA GLU A 36 27.25 0.55 -7.71
C GLU A 36 26.66 1.42 -6.58
N ASP A 37 25.81 2.38 -6.91
CA ASP A 37 25.13 3.24 -5.94
C ASP A 37 24.15 2.46 -5.07
N VAL A 38 23.44 1.50 -5.67
CA VAL A 38 22.54 0.59 -4.94
C VAL A 38 23.30 -0.24 -3.92
N GLU A 39 24.47 -0.77 -4.28
CA GLU A 39 25.30 -1.55 -3.36
C GLU A 39 25.83 -0.67 -2.21
N LEU A 40 26.23 0.57 -2.49
CA LEU A 40 26.59 1.53 -1.44
C LEU A 40 25.42 1.81 -0.49
N CYS A 41 24.20 2.00 -1.02
CA CYS A 41 22.99 2.17 -0.22
C CYS A 41 22.73 0.95 0.67
N HIS A 42 22.80 -0.26 0.13
CA HIS A 42 22.64 -1.49 0.91
C HIS A 42 23.70 -1.61 2.01
N LYS A 43 24.93 -1.17 1.76
CA LYS A 43 26.02 -1.27 2.74
C LYS A 43 25.91 -0.25 3.87
N PHE A 44 25.53 1.00 3.56
CA PHE A 44 25.69 2.11 4.50
C PHE A 44 24.37 2.74 4.98
N ILE A 45 23.28 2.62 4.21
CA ILE A 45 22.00 3.28 4.51
C ILE A 45 20.96 2.26 4.97
N ALA A 46 20.84 1.15 4.25
CA ALA A 46 19.77 0.16 4.43
C ALA A 46 20.30 -1.28 4.49
N PRO A 47 21.20 -1.60 5.45
CA PRO A 47 21.72 -2.95 5.59
C PRO A 47 20.60 -3.97 5.83
N GLY A 48 20.68 -5.09 5.11
CA GLY A 48 19.69 -6.18 5.19
C GLY A 48 18.36 -5.92 4.50
N GLN A 49 18.18 -4.79 3.79
CA GLN A 49 16.93 -4.50 3.07
C GLN A 49 16.91 -5.06 1.64
N LYS A 50 18.04 -5.55 1.12
CA LYS A 50 18.12 -6.13 -0.23
C LYS A 50 17.11 -7.26 -0.44
N ASP A 51 17.09 -8.23 0.48
CA ASP A 51 16.19 -9.38 0.40
C ASP A 51 14.71 -8.96 0.48
N ARG A 52 14.41 -7.93 1.28
CA ARG A 52 13.07 -7.37 1.38
C ARG A 52 12.65 -6.72 0.06
N LEU A 53 13.54 -5.96 -0.57
CA LEU A 53 13.28 -5.33 -1.87
C LEU A 53 13.04 -6.40 -2.94
N GLU A 54 13.90 -7.41 -3.02
CA GLU A 54 13.71 -8.52 -3.96
C GLU A 54 12.40 -9.28 -3.70
N HIS A 55 12.04 -9.51 -2.43
CA HIS A 55 10.78 -10.12 -2.06
C HIS A 55 9.58 -9.30 -2.53
N MET A 56 9.64 -7.97 -2.39
CA MET A 56 8.58 -7.08 -2.87
C MET A 56 8.44 -7.08 -4.39
N LEU A 57 9.55 -7.13 -5.14
CA LEU A 57 9.51 -7.15 -6.61
C LEU A 57 8.98 -8.48 -7.16
N LYS A 58 9.29 -9.60 -6.51
CA LYS A 58 8.88 -10.95 -6.93
C LYS A 58 7.41 -11.28 -6.66
N ASN A 59 6.77 -10.59 -5.73
CA ASN A 59 5.39 -10.88 -5.30
C ASN A 59 4.42 -9.80 -5.77
N ASN A 60 3.15 -10.18 -5.96
CA ASN A 60 2.09 -9.21 -6.26
C ASN A 60 1.70 -8.45 -4.99
N PHE A 61 1.28 -7.19 -5.14
CA PHE A 61 0.81 -6.42 -3.99
C PHE A 61 -0.56 -6.92 -3.56
N LEU A 62 -0.80 -6.99 -2.25
CA LEU A 62 -2.09 -7.45 -1.73
C LEU A 62 -3.12 -6.33 -1.81
N ILE A 63 -4.37 -6.71 -2.00
CA ILE A 63 -5.50 -5.79 -2.00
C ILE A 63 -6.41 -6.21 -0.85
N ILE A 64 -6.71 -5.26 0.03
CA ILE A 64 -7.68 -5.43 1.12
C ILE A 64 -8.62 -4.23 1.14
N SER A 65 -9.86 -4.44 1.55
CA SER A 65 -10.77 -3.34 1.84
C SER A 65 -10.39 -2.64 3.15
N TYR A 66 -10.81 -1.39 3.31
CA TYR A 66 -10.70 -0.66 4.58
C TYR A 66 -11.35 -1.42 5.74
N THR A 67 -12.51 -2.04 5.49
CA THR A 67 -13.22 -2.83 6.50
C THR A 67 -12.38 -4.03 6.94
N GLU A 68 -11.78 -4.78 6.00
CA GLU A 68 -10.86 -5.88 6.34
C GLU A 68 -9.63 -5.37 7.08
N ALA A 69 -9.06 -4.24 6.66
CA ALA A 69 -7.91 -3.62 7.33
C ALA A 69 -8.22 -3.31 8.81
N VAL A 70 -9.39 -2.71 9.09
CA VAL A 70 -9.83 -2.43 10.46
C VAL A 70 -10.04 -3.70 11.27
N GLU A 71 -10.63 -4.75 10.69
CA GLU A 71 -10.83 -6.02 11.40
C GLU A 71 -9.51 -6.74 11.71
N ILE A 72 -8.55 -6.73 10.78
CA ILE A 72 -7.19 -7.24 11.01
C ILE A 72 -6.54 -6.49 12.19
N LEU A 73 -6.68 -5.16 12.24
CA LEU A 73 -6.11 -4.34 13.30
C LEU A 73 -6.78 -4.59 14.65
N LYS A 74 -8.09 -4.78 14.71
CA LYS A 74 -8.80 -5.12 15.95
C LYS A 74 -8.41 -6.50 16.50
N GLN A 75 -8.06 -7.44 15.62
CA GLN A 75 -7.61 -8.78 16.00
C GLN A 75 -6.12 -8.82 16.39
N ALA A 76 -5.38 -7.73 16.19
CA ALA A 76 -3.98 -7.66 16.55
C ALA A 76 -3.79 -7.80 18.07
N SER A 77 -2.82 -8.62 18.48
CA SER A 77 -2.44 -8.73 19.90
C SER A 77 -1.59 -7.55 20.40
N GLN A 78 -1.30 -6.58 19.54
CA GLN A 78 -0.51 -5.39 19.86
C GLN A 78 -1.44 -4.28 20.38
N ASN A 79 -0.97 -3.54 21.40
CA ASN A 79 -1.61 -2.30 21.80
C ASN A 79 -1.21 -1.17 20.84
N PHE A 80 -2.19 -0.54 20.22
CA PHE A 80 -2.01 0.66 19.42
C PHE A 80 -2.21 1.91 20.27
N THR A 81 -1.48 2.98 19.95
CA THR A 81 -1.66 4.28 20.59
C THR A 81 -3.02 4.87 20.24
N PHE A 82 -3.40 4.75 18.96
CA PHE A 82 -4.70 5.11 18.44
C PHE A 82 -5.52 3.84 18.26
N THR A 83 -6.70 3.76 18.86
CA THR A 83 -7.52 2.55 18.72
C THR A 83 -8.04 2.44 17.28
N PRO A 84 -7.81 1.34 16.57
CA PRO A 84 -8.36 1.13 15.23
C PRO A 84 -9.89 1.02 15.33
N GLN A 85 -10.58 1.96 14.69
CA GLN A 85 -12.03 2.04 14.68
C GLN A 85 -12.51 2.30 13.27
N TRP A 86 -13.63 1.66 12.91
CA TRP A 86 -14.24 1.86 11.61
C TRP A 86 -14.81 3.28 11.52
N GLY A 87 -14.58 3.96 10.41
CA GLY A 87 -14.91 5.38 10.22
C GLY A 87 -13.83 6.35 10.72
N VAL A 88 -12.70 5.84 11.23
CA VAL A 88 -11.53 6.63 11.61
C VAL A 88 -10.37 6.31 10.68
N ASP A 89 -9.60 7.33 10.29
CA ASP A 89 -8.49 7.16 9.37
C ASP A 89 -7.36 6.30 9.98
N LEU A 90 -6.66 5.56 9.12
CA LEU A 90 -5.54 4.73 9.54
C LEU A 90 -4.36 5.62 9.95
N GLN A 91 -3.66 5.21 10.99
CA GLN A 91 -2.46 5.88 11.47
C GLN A 91 -1.23 5.11 11.01
N THR A 92 -0.06 5.73 11.01
CA THR A 92 1.19 5.09 10.55
C THR A 92 1.53 3.80 11.29
N GLU A 93 1.14 3.66 12.57
CA GLU A 93 1.31 2.39 13.30
C GLU A 93 0.40 1.27 12.74
N HIS A 94 -0.81 1.62 12.30
CA HIS A 94 -1.76 0.70 11.67
C HIS A 94 -1.23 0.25 10.30
N GLU A 95 -0.78 1.19 9.47
CA GLU A 95 -0.23 0.91 8.14
C GLU A 95 0.99 -0.03 8.23
N LYS A 96 1.92 0.25 9.14
CA LYS A 96 3.09 -0.61 9.38
C LYS A 96 2.69 -2.01 9.85
N TYR A 97 1.69 -2.11 10.72
CA TYR A 97 1.18 -3.40 11.17
C TYR A 97 0.58 -4.19 10.01
N LEU A 98 -0.27 -3.56 9.19
CA LEU A 98 -0.90 -4.20 8.02
C LEU A 98 0.15 -4.72 7.05
N VAL A 99 1.16 -3.92 6.68
CA VAL A 99 2.25 -4.37 5.81
C VAL A 99 2.97 -5.59 6.39
N LYS A 100 3.24 -5.60 7.70
CA LYS A 100 3.88 -6.74 8.37
C LYS A 100 2.98 -7.98 8.39
N HIS A 101 1.70 -7.80 8.71
CA HIS A 101 0.69 -8.85 8.73
C HIS A 101 0.53 -9.50 7.35
N CYS A 102 0.57 -8.67 6.30
CA CYS A 102 0.48 -9.06 4.90
C CYS A 102 1.78 -9.61 4.30
N GLY A 103 2.77 -9.99 5.12
CA GLY A 103 4.00 -10.63 4.64
C GLY A 103 5.11 -9.68 4.20
N ASN A 104 5.11 -8.43 4.68
CA ASN A 104 6.10 -7.39 4.36
C ASN A 104 6.17 -7.03 2.87
N ILE A 105 5.03 -7.04 2.19
CA ILE A 105 4.83 -6.54 0.83
C ILE A 105 3.90 -5.33 0.84
N PRO A 106 3.98 -4.41 -0.13
CA PRO A 106 3.02 -3.32 -0.27
C PRO A 106 1.58 -3.85 -0.35
N VAL A 107 0.67 -3.06 0.22
CA VAL A 107 -0.74 -3.39 0.32
C VAL A 107 -1.56 -2.20 -0.18
N PHE A 108 -2.46 -2.46 -1.13
CA PHE A 108 -3.52 -1.55 -1.49
C PHE A 108 -4.67 -1.68 -0.49
N VAL A 109 -5.08 -0.57 0.11
CA VAL A 109 -6.29 -0.48 0.93
C VAL A 109 -7.34 0.29 0.15
N ILE A 110 -8.46 -0.35 -0.17
CA ILE A 110 -9.53 0.21 -1.02
C ILE A 110 -10.84 0.39 -0.26
N ASN A 111 -11.81 1.07 -0.86
CA ASN A 111 -13.17 1.22 -0.33
C ASN A 111 -13.20 1.87 1.07
N TYR A 112 -12.50 2.99 1.21
CA TYR A 112 -12.57 3.81 2.40
C TYR A 112 -13.96 4.44 2.56
N PRO A 113 -14.38 4.72 3.81
CA PRO A 113 -15.57 5.50 4.11
C PRO A 113 -15.62 6.83 3.36
N LEU A 114 -16.80 7.21 2.86
CA LEU A 114 -17.00 8.46 2.11
C LEU A 114 -16.53 9.67 2.92
N ALA A 115 -16.85 9.69 4.22
CA ALA A 115 -16.49 10.77 5.13
C ALA A 115 -14.96 10.95 5.34
N LEU A 116 -14.16 9.95 4.99
CA LEU A 116 -12.70 9.99 5.11
C LEU A 116 -11.99 10.38 3.80
N LYS A 117 -12.72 10.53 2.69
CA LYS A 117 -12.14 10.79 1.38
C LYS A 117 -12.63 12.10 0.75
N PRO A 118 -11.83 12.69 -0.15
CA PRO A 118 -12.22 13.90 -0.86
C PRO A 118 -13.49 13.72 -1.70
N PHE A 119 -14.20 14.82 -1.95
CA PHE A 119 -15.47 14.85 -2.67
C PHE A 119 -15.43 14.33 -4.12
N TYR A 120 -14.24 14.22 -4.72
CA TYR A 120 -14.05 13.78 -6.10
C TYR A 120 -13.83 12.27 -6.24
N MET A 121 -13.77 11.51 -5.15
CA MET A 121 -13.69 10.06 -5.23
C MET A 121 -15.05 9.48 -5.64
N ARG A 122 -15.03 8.47 -6.51
CA ARG A 122 -16.23 7.76 -6.94
C ARG A 122 -16.90 7.09 -5.73
N ASP A 123 -18.21 7.27 -5.62
CA ASP A 123 -19.05 6.52 -4.67
C ASP A 123 -19.18 5.06 -5.15
N ASN A 124 -19.04 4.12 -4.21
CA ASN A 124 -19.18 2.70 -4.48
C ASN A 124 -20.65 2.26 -4.64
N GLU A 125 -21.61 3.13 -4.30
CA GLU A 125 -23.07 2.91 -4.41
C GLU A 125 -23.57 1.70 -3.59
N ASP A 126 -22.78 1.23 -2.63
CA ASP A 126 -23.05 0.09 -1.74
C ASP A 126 -23.90 0.46 -0.50
N GLY A 127 -24.30 1.73 -0.39
CA GLY A 127 -25.28 2.23 0.57
C GLY A 127 -24.66 2.92 1.81
N PRO A 128 -25.48 3.38 2.77
CA PRO A 128 -25.07 4.31 3.84
C PRO A 128 -24.18 3.72 4.95
N ARG A 129 -23.65 2.50 4.77
CA ARG A 129 -22.78 1.82 5.73
C ARG A 129 -21.29 1.83 5.34
N HIS A 130 -20.91 2.67 4.39
CA HIS A 130 -19.52 2.96 4.05
C HIS A 130 -19.21 4.45 4.16
#